data_AF-A0A9P4SAF0-F1
#
_entry.id   AF-A0A9P4SAF0-F1
#
_cell.length_a   1.000
_cell.length_b   1.000
_cell.length_c   1.000
_cell.angle_alpha   90.00
_cell.angle_beta   90.00
_cell.angle_gamma   90.00
#
_symmetry.space_group_name_H-M   'P 1'
#
loop_
_entity.id
_entity.type
_entity.pdbx_description
1 polymer ?
#
loop_
_entity_poly.entity_id
_entity_poly.type
_entity_poly.pdbx_seq_one_letter_code
_entity_poly.pdbx_strand_id
1 'polypeptide(L)'
;MYRRHLSGLPRNLVFPDTFEGLGYFVNAKSQIRQIKNPKEGYVFRICTDERTNELNREAFHICVRAEVNKRLKEAGLQELYLPQETTDKPRNKPHLPIMITPNDELKSKKRVIVIINHSYQDLGITSHRYLQREGGLEGGTLVRFIKNVNSRLADQEGPPGFVILNPGMLVFSYKANAAMTHLSWHCKRLPSRYHPSDMQHDNLNNIPGHTSPSEHIRSVFQRVINNPDYVNKDAQLYVVGLNDGADNFLGVASKYCE
;
A
#
# COMPACT_ATOMS: atom_id res chain seq x y z
N MET A 1 0.19 -6.99 -46.21
CA MET A 1 -0.67 -7.06 -45.00
C MET A 1 -0.64 -5.68 -44.34
N TYR A 2 -1.76 -4.94 -44.31
CA TYR A 2 -1.80 -3.59 -43.72
C TYR A 2 -1.78 -3.69 -42.19
N ARG A 3 -0.79 -3.07 -41.54
CA ARG A 3 -0.73 -2.94 -40.08
C ARG A 3 -1.02 -1.50 -39.70
N ARG A 4 -2.04 -1.26 -38.86
CA ARG A 4 -2.26 0.07 -38.28
C ARG A 4 -1.07 0.46 -37.42
N HIS A 5 -0.55 1.67 -37.63
CA HIS A 5 0.51 2.22 -36.81
C HIS A 5 -0.01 2.55 -35.40
N LEU A 6 0.79 2.33 -34.36
CA LEU A 6 0.37 2.56 -32.96
C LEU A 6 -0.06 4.00 -32.70
N SER A 7 0.56 4.96 -33.37
CA SER A 7 0.19 6.39 -33.27
C SER A 7 -1.20 6.71 -33.82
N GLY A 8 -1.75 5.85 -34.70
CA GLY A 8 -3.08 6.01 -35.27
C GLY A 8 -4.19 5.33 -34.45
N LEU A 9 -3.85 4.74 -33.29
CA LEU A 9 -4.83 4.12 -32.41
C LEU A 9 -5.59 5.18 -31.59
N PRO A 10 -6.89 4.98 -31.30
CA PRO A 10 -7.66 5.92 -30.49
C PRO A 10 -7.06 6.02 -29.09
N ARG A 11 -7.08 7.22 -28.51
CA ARG A 11 -6.61 7.42 -27.14
C ARG A 11 -7.49 6.65 -26.15
N ASN A 12 -6.86 6.13 -25.10
CA ASN A 12 -7.58 5.48 -24.01
C ASN A 12 -8.32 6.51 -23.15
N LEU A 13 -9.37 6.05 -22.46
CA LEU A 13 -10.11 6.85 -21.48
C LEU A 13 -9.16 7.30 -20.35
N VAL A 14 -9.43 8.50 -19.85
CA VAL A 14 -8.67 9.11 -18.74
C VAL A 14 -9.63 9.35 -17.61
N PHE A 15 -9.39 8.68 -16.48
CA PHE A 15 -10.10 8.92 -15.24
C PHE A 15 -9.32 9.95 -14.40
N PRO A 16 -10.00 10.88 -13.74
CA PRO A 16 -9.39 11.75 -12.74
C PRO A 16 -8.76 10.95 -11.60
N ASP A 17 -7.78 11.54 -10.93
CA ASP A 17 -7.03 10.97 -9.80
C ASP A 17 -7.41 11.63 -8.46
N THR A 18 -8.58 12.25 -8.40
CA THR A 18 -9.18 12.81 -7.18
C THR A 18 -10.55 12.20 -6.93
N PHE A 19 -10.94 12.06 -5.65
CA PHE A 19 -12.29 11.59 -5.32
C PHE A 19 -13.36 12.46 -5.98
N GLU A 20 -13.22 13.78 -5.90
CA GLU A 20 -14.17 14.72 -6.50
C GLU A 20 -14.30 14.54 -8.01
N GLY A 21 -13.17 14.42 -8.72
CA GLY A 21 -13.16 14.18 -10.16
C GLY A 21 -13.79 12.84 -10.55
N LEU A 22 -13.70 11.83 -9.67
CA LEU A 22 -14.38 10.54 -9.85
C LEU A 22 -15.85 10.57 -9.39
N GLY A 23 -16.35 11.69 -8.88
CA GLY A 23 -17.73 11.85 -8.41
C GLY A 23 -17.96 11.34 -7.00
N TYR A 24 -16.93 11.30 -6.16
CA TYR A 24 -16.98 10.83 -4.77
C TYR A 24 -16.49 11.89 -3.77
N PHE A 25 -16.91 11.74 -2.52
CA PHE A 25 -16.36 12.48 -1.37
C PHE A 25 -16.27 11.55 -0.15
N VAL A 26 -15.46 11.94 0.84
CA VAL A 26 -15.40 11.24 2.13
C VAL A 26 -16.31 11.95 3.12
N ASN A 27 -17.28 11.24 3.68
CA ASN A 27 -18.22 11.83 4.65
C ASN A 27 -17.66 11.85 6.08
N ALA A 28 -18.40 12.44 7.03
CA ALA A 28 -18.01 12.51 8.44
C ALA A 28 -17.83 11.14 9.13
N LYS A 29 -18.43 10.08 8.60
CA LYS A 29 -18.25 8.69 9.07
C LYS A 29 -17.02 8.02 8.42
N SER A 30 -16.20 8.77 7.69
CA SER A 30 -15.08 8.27 6.90
C SER A 30 -15.46 7.25 5.82
N GLN A 31 -16.69 7.32 5.31
CA GLN A 31 -17.16 6.49 4.21
C GLN A 31 -17.02 7.26 2.89
N ILE A 32 -16.64 6.55 1.82
CA ILE A 32 -16.56 7.13 0.49
C ILE A 32 -17.95 7.02 -0.16
N ARG A 33 -18.57 8.16 -0.45
CA ARG A 33 -19.94 8.27 -0.98
C ARG A 33 -19.95 9.05 -2.28
N GLN A 34 -20.95 8.79 -3.13
CA GLN A 34 -21.11 9.52 -4.37
C GLN A 34 -21.58 10.96 -4.11
N ILE A 35 -21.05 11.92 -4.87
CA ILE A 35 -21.47 13.33 -4.80
C ILE A 35 -22.93 13.46 -5.25
N LYS A 36 -23.31 12.79 -6.36
CA LYS A 36 -24.67 12.86 -6.91
C LYS A 36 -25.72 12.14 -6.06
N ASN A 37 -25.34 11.04 -5.41
CA ASN A 37 -26.22 10.29 -4.52
C ASN A 37 -25.48 9.89 -3.23
N PRO A 38 -25.45 10.77 -2.20
CA PRO A 38 -24.67 10.54 -0.98
C PRO A 38 -25.03 9.29 -0.16
N LYS A 39 -26.15 8.63 -0.45
CA LYS A 39 -26.54 7.35 0.17
C LYS A 39 -25.80 6.16 -0.45
N GLU A 40 -25.31 6.29 -1.67
CA GLU A 40 -24.62 5.24 -2.39
C GLU A 40 -23.10 5.31 -2.20
N GLY A 41 -22.47 4.14 -2.18
CA GLY A 41 -21.02 3.97 -2.11
C GLY A 41 -20.37 3.82 -3.49
N TYR A 42 -19.20 3.21 -3.49
CA TYR A 42 -18.43 2.91 -4.70
C TYR A 42 -19.18 1.95 -5.64
N VAL A 43 -19.16 2.26 -6.93
CA VAL A 43 -19.71 1.41 -8.00
C VAL A 43 -18.58 0.99 -8.94
N PHE A 44 -18.32 -0.31 -9.00
CA PHE A 44 -17.31 -0.87 -9.90
C PHE A 44 -17.76 -0.86 -11.37
N ARG A 45 -18.99 -1.31 -11.63
CA ARG A 45 -19.51 -1.50 -12.99
C ARG A 45 -20.23 -0.24 -13.49
N ILE A 46 -19.45 0.69 -14.04
CA ILE A 46 -19.96 1.95 -14.62
C ILE A 46 -20.40 1.77 -16.08
N CYS A 47 -19.90 0.74 -16.76
CA CYS A 47 -20.34 0.35 -18.10
C CYS A 47 -20.16 -1.16 -18.32
N THR A 48 -20.46 -1.64 -19.53
CA THR A 48 -20.29 -3.05 -19.92
C THR A 48 -18.85 -3.42 -20.31
N ASP A 49 -17.99 -2.44 -20.60
CA ASP A 49 -16.60 -2.68 -20.97
C ASP A 49 -15.73 -2.89 -19.72
N GLU A 50 -15.24 -4.13 -19.54
CA GLU A 50 -14.45 -4.52 -18.37
C GLU A 50 -13.19 -3.67 -18.21
N ARG A 51 -12.47 -3.39 -19.30
CA ARG A 51 -11.24 -2.61 -19.25
C ARG A 51 -11.49 -1.20 -18.70
N THR A 52 -12.59 -0.58 -19.09
CA THR A 52 -13.00 0.73 -18.58
C THR A 52 -13.33 0.67 -17.09
N ASN A 53 -14.04 -0.36 -16.64
CA ASN A 53 -14.33 -0.57 -15.21
C ASN A 53 -13.04 -0.76 -14.39
N GLU A 54 -12.07 -1.53 -14.93
CA GLU A 54 -10.76 -1.76 -14.32
C GLU A 54 -9.92 -0.47 -14.21
N LEU A 55 -9.93 0.36 -15.26
CA LEU A 55 -9.26 1.68 -15.25
C LEU A 55 -9.88 2.62 -14.21
N ASN A 56 -11.22 2.66 -14.15
CA ASN A 56 -11.94 3.46 -13.15
C ASN A 56 -11.64 2.97 -11.72
N ARG A 57 -11.58 1.64 -11.51
CA ARG A 57 -11.20 1.07 -10.21
C ARG A 57 -9.79 1.45 -9.81
N GLU A 58 -8.81 1.35 -10.70
CA GLU A 58 -7.44 1.75 -10.37
C GLU A 58 -7.34 3.25 -10.06
N ALA A 59 -8.03 4.11 -10.80
CA ALA A 59 -8.12 5.53 -10.48
C ALA A 59 -8.70 5.76 -9.07
N PHE A 60 -9.76 5.03 -8.71
CA PHE A 60 -10.31 5.06 -7.35
C PHE A 60 -9.31 4.55 -6.30
N HIS A 61 -8.59 3.46 -6.58
CA HIS A 61 -7.57 2.92 -5.67
C HIS A 61 -6.40 3.90 -5.47
N ILE A 62 -6.00 4.66 -6.49
CA ILE A 62 -5.01 5.75 -6.36
C ILE A 62 -5.48 6.78 -5.31
N CYS A 63 -6.73 7.24 -5.41
CA CYS A 63 -7.31 8.18 -4.44
C CYS A 63 -7.33 7.59 -3.03
N VAL A 64 -7.73 6.32 -2.89
CA VAL A 64 -7.75 5.62 -1.60
C VAL A 64 -6.34 5.53 -1.02
N ARG A 65 -5.34 5.12 -1.81
CA ARG A 65 -3.94 5.03 -1.34
C ARG A 65 -3.43 6.38 -0.84
N ALA A 66 -3.69 7.46 -1.57
CA ALA A 66 -3.30 8.81 -1.17
C ALA A 66 -3.94 9.24 0.16
N GLU A 67 -5.25 9.02 0.32
CA GLU A 67 -5.98 9.38 1.53
C GLU A 67 -5.58 8.50 2.73
N VAL A 68 -5.34 7.21 2.53
CA VAL A 68 -4.85 6.31 3.58
C VAL A 68 -3.44 6.71 4.02
N ASN A 69 -2.54 6.99 3.08
CA ASN A 69 -1.19 7.47 3.40
C ASN A 69 -1.23 8.76 4.23
N LYS A 70 -2.06 9.72 3.83
CA LYS A 70 -2.29 10.96 4.58
C LYS A 70 -2.75 10.68 6.00
N ARG A 71 -3.77 9.85 6.20
CA ARG A 71 -4.31 9.54 7.53
C ARG A 71 -3.35 8.77 8.42
N LEU A 72 -2.54 7.89 7.85
CA LEU A 72 -1.49 7.19 8.60
C LEU A 72 -0.39 8.17 9.04
N LYS A 73 -0.06 9.16 8.21
CA LYS A 73 0.85 10.25 8.59
C LYS A 73 0.28 11.13 9.70
N GLU A 74 -0.99 11.51 9.59
CA GLU A 74 -1.72 12.22 10.65
C GLU A 74 -1.82 11.40 11.95
N ALA A 75 -1.76 10.06 11.87
CA ALA A 75 -1.70 9.16 13.03
C ALA A 75 -0.28 9.00 13.62
N GLY A 76 0.70 9.78 13.16
CA GLY A 76 2.06 9.79 13.68
C GLY A 76 3.00 8.76 13.05
N LEU A 77 2.72 8.30 11.84
CA LEU A 77 3.63 7.44 11.07
C LEU A 77 4.32 8.22 9.95
N GLN A 78 5.40 7.67 9.42
CA GLN A 78 6.10 8.18 8.25
C GLN A 78 6.45 7.05 7.30
N GLU A 79 6.75 7.40 6.05
CA GLU A 79 7.26 6.44 5.08
C GLU A 79 8.77 6.23 5.28
N LEU A 80 9.20 4.97 5.22
CA LEU A 80 10.59 4.60 5.02
C LEU A 80 10.70 3.84 3.71
N TYR A 81 11.55 4.32 2.80
CA TYR A 81 11.75 3.73 1.49
C TYR A 81 12.90 2.74 1.50
N LEU A 82 12.61 1.49 1.12
CA LEU A 82 13.58 0.41 1.02
C LEU A 82 13.93 0.14 -0.45
N PRO A 83 15.17 -0.30 -0.77
CA PRO A 83 16.26 -0.64 0.15
C PRO A 83 17.16 0.55 0.56
N GLN A 84 16.79 1.79 0.23
CA GLN A 84 17.64 2.97 0.47
C GLN A 84 17.60 3.50 1.90
N GLU A 85 16.65 3.05 2.72
CA GLU A 85 16.54 3.41 4.14
C GLU A 85 16.44 4.92 4.36
N THR A 86 15.62 5.57 3.54
CA THR A 86 15.41 7.03 3.55
C THR A 86 13.93 7.37 3.64
N THR A 87 13.61 8.51 4.25
CA THR A 87 12.26 9.08 4.29
C THR A 87 11.93 9.89 3.04
N ASP A 88 12.96 10.28 2.27
CA ASP A 88 12.78 10.99 1.01
C ASP A 88 12.54 10.00 -0.12
N LYS A 89 11.41 10.15 -0.82
CA LYS A 89 11.06 9.25 -1.91
C LYS A 89 12.13 9.25 -3.01
N PRO A 90 12.83 8.12 -3.26
CA PRO A 90 13.86 8.08 -4.28
C PRO A 90 13.30 8.38 -5.68
N ARG A 91 14.12 8.99 -6.54
CA ARG A 91 13.82 9.20 -7.96
C ARG A 91 14.64 8.25 -8.81
N ASN A 92 14.00 7.61 -9.79
CA ASN A 92 14.66 6.74 -10.78
C ASN A 92 15.47 5.57 -10.19
N LYS A 93 15.20 5.19 -8.94
CA LYS A 93 15.78 4.03 -8.26
C LYS A 93 14.65 3.13 -7.79
N PRO A 94 14.69 1.80 -8.02
CA PRO A 94 13.69 0.88 -7.49
C PRO A 94 13.57 1.02 -5.97
N HIS A 95 12.35 1.28 -5.51
CA HIS A 95 12.03 1.46 -4.10
C HIS A 95 10.59 1.06 -3.80
N LEU A 96 10.32 0.70 -2.55
CA LEU A 96 8.98 0.54 -2.00
C LEU A 96 8.88 1.23 -0.63
N PRO A 97 7.71 1.75 -0.24
CA PRO A 97 7.49 2.28 1.09
C PRO A 97 7.07 1.18 2.08
N ILE A 98 7.54 1.31 3.31
CA ILE A 98 6.89 0.79 4.51
C ILE A 98 6.44 1.98 5.37
N MET A 99 5.49 1.78 6.29
CA MET A 99 5.15 2.83 7.27
C MET A 99 5.81 2.51 8.60
N ILE A 100 6.46 3.48 9.21
CA ILE A 100 7.07 3.34 10.53
C ILE A 100 6.66 4.50 11.45
N THR A 101 6.65 4.28 12.75
CA THR A 101 6.80 5.40 13.70
C THR A 101 8.11 6.14 13.37
N PRO A 102 8.18 7.48 13.49
CA PRO A 102 9.41 8.24 13.24
C PRO A 102 10.64 7.61 13.84
N ASN A 103 11.76 7.59 13.10
CA ASN A 103 12.92 6.76 13.45
C ASN A 103 13.51 7.13 14.83
N ASP A 104 13.60 8.43 15.09
CA ASP A 104 14.03 9.00 16.36
C ASP A 104 13.15 8.58 17.55
N GLU A 105 11.86 8.36 17.31
CA GLU A 105 10.94 7.83 18.30
C GLU A 105 10.98 6.29 18.38
N LEU A 106 11.02 5.60 17.25
CA LEU A 106 10.92 4.12 17.16
C LEU A 106 12.03 3.45 17.97
N LYS A 107 13.25 3.96 17.89
CA LYS A 107 14.41 3.45 18.65
C LYS A 107 14.26 3.56 20.17
N SER A 108 13.34 4.40 20.66
CA SER A 108 13.07 4.59 22.09
C SER A 108 11.91 3.72 22.60
N LYS A 109 11.15 3.10 21.70
CA LYS A 109 9.94 2.35 22.08
C LYS A 109 10.33 1.02 22.73
N LYS A 110 9.74 0.76 23.90
CA LYS A 110 9.87 -0.53 24.62
C LYS A 110 9.07 -1.66 23.97
N ARG A 111 8.07 -1.32 23.15
CA ARG A 111 7.17 -2.25 22.48
C ARG A 111 7.03 -1.81 21.03
N VAL A 112 7.20 -2.74 20.10
CA VAL A 112 7.03 -2.49 18.66
C VAL A 112 6.05 -3.49 18.08
N ILE A 113 5.02 -2.98 17.42
CA ILE A 113 4.03 -3.79 16.70
C ILE A 113 4.41 -3.80 15.22
N VAL A 114 4.74 -4.97 14.70
CA VAL A 114 5.05 -5.20 13.29
C VAL A 114 3.80 -5.76 12.60
N ILE A 115 3.24 -5.01 11.66
CA ILE A 115 2.04 -5.39 10.90
C ILE A 115 2.44 -5.78 9.48
N ILE A 116 2.20 -7.04 9.14
CA ILE A 116 2.48 -7.60 7.81
C ILE A 116 1.16 -7.67 7.05
N ASN A 117 1.00 -6.79 6.06
CA ASN A 117 -0.21 -6.75 5.23
C ASN A 117 -0.39 -8.03 4.40
N HIS A 118 -1.60 -8.17 3.84
CA HIS A 118 -1.90 -9.18 2.82
C HIS A 118 -1.19 -8.86 1.49
N SER A 119 -0.70 -9.87 0.78
CA SER A 119 0.06 -9.69 -0.48
C SER A 119 -0.78 -9.19 -1.66
N TYR A 120 -2.10 -9.16 -1.54
CA TYR A 120 -2.98 -8.64 -2.60
C TYR A 120 -3.50 -7.22 -2.34
N GLN A 121 -3.33 -6.69 -1.12
CA GLN A 121 -3.81 -5.35 -0.76
C GLN A 121 -2.66 -4.34 -0.82
N ASP A 122 -2.98 -3.05 -0.91
CA ASP A 122 -1.98 -1.99 -0.81
C ASP A 122 -1.56 -1.75 0.65
N LEU A 123 -0.45 -1.03 0.86
CA LEU A 123 0.07 -0.71 2.19
C LEU A 123 -0.98 0.02 3.04
N GLY A 124 -1.20 -0.48 4.26
CA GLY A 124 -2.17 0.10 5.19
C GLY A 124 -3.63 -0.30 4.93
N ILE A 125 -3.95 -0.93 3.80
CA ILE A 125 -5.31 -1.35 3.45
C ILE A 125 -5.53 -2.80 3.87
N THR A 126 -6.59 -3.07 4.64
CA THR A 126 -6.97 -4.43 5.03
C THR A 126 -7.93 -5.05 4.02
N SER A 127 -8.83 -4.25 3.46
CA SER A 127 -9.75 -4.70 2.40
C SER A 127 -10.39 -3.53 1.65
N HIS A 128 -10.13 -3.45 0.33
CA HIS A 128 -10.87 -2.57 -0.57
C HIS A 128 -12.39 -2.81 -0.53
N ARG A 129 -12.82 -4.08 -0.44
CA ARG A 129 -14.26 -4.39 -0.41
C ARG A 129 -14.94 -3.86 0.84
N TYR A 130 -14.26 -3.88 1.98
CA TYR A 130 -14.83 -3.37 3.23
C TYR A 130 -14.79 -1.84 3.29
N LEU A 131 -13.70 -1.21 2.84
CA LEU A 131 -13.60 0.26 2.83
C LEU A 131 -14.58 0.93 1.86
N GLN A 132 -14.93 0.25 0.77
CA GLN A 132 -15.89 0.72 -0.23
C GLN A 132 -17.36 0.68 0.25
N ARG A 133 -17.63 0.08 1.41
CA ARG A 133 -18.97 -0.09 1.99
C ARG A 133 -19.06 0.66 3.33
N GLU A 134 -19.85 0.13 4.27
CA GLU A 134 -20.09 0.75 5.57
C GLU A 134 -18.84 0.90 6.45
N GLY A 135 -17.82 0.05 6.25
CA GLY A 135 -16.57 0.12 7.01
C GLY A 135 -15.78 1.41 6.76
N GLY A 136 -15.89 1.98 5.55
CA GLY A 136 -15.16 3.19 5.19
C GLY A 136 -13.64 3.07 5.35
N LEU A 137 -12.96 4.21 5.28
CA LEU A 137 -11.51 4.30 5.43
C LEU A 137 -11.04 3.89 6.84
N GLU A 138 -11.85 4.10 7.88
CA GLU A 138 -11.46 3.71 9.24
C GLU A 138 -11.55 2.19 9.46
N GLY A 139 -12.52 1.50 8.85
CA GLY A 139 -12.73 0.06 9.04
C GLY A 139 -11.94 -0.83 8.08
N GLY A 140 -11.76 -0.42 6.82
CA GLY A 140 -11.06 -1.22 5.81
C GLY A 140 -9.56 -0.92 5.69
N THR A 141 -8.98 -0.24 6.68
CA THR A 141 -7.56 0.12 6.73
C THR A 141 -7.04 0.02 8.16
N LEU A 142 -5.73 0.19 8.35
CA LEU A 142 -5.09 0.19 9.67
C LEU A 142 -5.24 1.51 10.44
N VAL A 143 -5.84 2.55 9.85
CA VAL A 143 -5.94 3.89 10.47
C VAL A 143 -6.61 3.84 11.85
N ARG A 144 -7.79 3.21 11.94
CA ARG A 144 -8.50 3.11 13.23
C ARG A 144 -7.75 2.26 14.24
N PHE A 145 -7.10 1.20 13.78
CA PHE A 145 -6.30 0.32 14.63
C PHE A 145 -5.18 1.12 15.32
N ILE A 146 -4.39 1.85 14.55
CA ILE A 146 -3.27 2.66 15.07
C ILE A 146 -3.78 3.71 16.05
N LYS A 147 -4.83 4.47 15.67
CA LYS A 147 -5.45 5.49 16.54
C LYS A 147 -5.91 4.90 17.87
N ASN A 148 -6.58 3.75 17.84
CA ASN A 148 -7.09 3.09 19.05
C ASN A 148 -5.99 2.53 19.93
N VAL A 149 -4.94 1.94 19.35
CA VAL A 149 -3.81 1.41 20.12
C VAL A 149 -3.04 2.56 20.77
N ASN A 150 -2.76 3.63 20.03
CA ASN A 150 -2.11 4.82 20.57
C ASN A 150 -2.92 5.45 21.71
N SER A 151 -4.23 5.61 21.55
CA SER A 151 -5.06 6.23 22.59
C SER A 151 -5.18 5.37 23.85
N ARG A 152 -5.33 4.05 23.72
CA ARG A 152 -5.50 3.15 24.88
C ARG A 152 -4.22 2.93 25.68
N LEU A 153 -3.06 2.98 25.01
CA LEU A 153 -1.77 2.71 25.65
C LEU A 153 -0.99 3.98 26.02
N ALA A 154 -1.55 5.17 25.73
CA ALA A 154 -0.94 6.46 26.07
C ALA A 154 -0.63 6.58 27.57
N ASP A 155 -1.60 6.23 28.43
CA ASP A 155 -1.52 6.46 29.88
C ASP A 155 -0.86 5.31 30.68
N GLN A 156 -0.50 4.20 30.02
CA GLN A 156 0.07 3.02 30.67
C GLN A 156 1.60 3.02 30.64
N GLU A 157 2.18 2.42 29.60
CA GLU A 157 3.63 2.27 29.41
C GLU A 157 4.14 3.11 28.23
N GLY A 158 3.30 4.05 27.75
CA GLY A 158 3.49 4.81 26.52
C GLY A 158 3.05 4.05 25.26
N PRO A 159 2.73 4.78 24.18
CA PRO A 159 2.29 4.17 22.93
C PRO A 159 3.41 3.31 22.31
N PRO A 160 3.09 2.15 21.72
CA PRO A 160 4.08 1.32 21.03
C PRO A 160 4.60 2.01 19.76
N GLY A 161 5.75 1.54 19.27
CA GLY A 161 6.17 1.82 17.89
C GLY A 161 5.43 0.94 16.91
N PHE A 162 5.26 1.40 15.68
CA PHE A 162 4.69 0.62 14.58
C PHE A 162 5.68 0.46 13.45
N VAL A 163 5.67 -0.72 12.83
CA VAL A 163 6.28 -0.98 11.53
C VAL A 163 5.26 -1.74 10.68
N ILE A 164 4.85 -1.16 9.56
CA ILE A 164 3.84 -1.72 8.65
C ILE A 164 4.50 -1.98 7.31
N LEU A 165 4.59 -3.24 6.93
CA LEU A 165 5.14 -3.67 5.66
C LEU A 165 4.07 -4.33 4.79
N ASN A 166 4.25 -4.27 3.48
CA ASN A 166 3.31 -4.79 2.50
C ASN A 166 4.00 -5.74 1.51
N PRO A 167 3.72 -7.05 1.59
CA PRO A 167 4.31 -8.04 0.69
C PRO A 167 3.66 -8.06 -0.71
N GLY A 168 2.73 -7.14 -1.00
CA GLY A 168 2.02 -7.10 -2.28
C GLY A 168 2.58 -6.13 -3.31
N MET A 169 3.25 -5.08 -2.86
CA MET A 169 3.80 -4.03 -3.72
C MET A 169 5.28 -4.28 -4.01
N LEU A 170 5.58 -5.33 -4.76
CA LEU A 170 6.95 -5.79 -5.03
C LEU A 170 7.45 -5.46 -6.45
N VAL A 171 6.58 -4.92 -7.31
CA VAL A 171 6.91 -4.57 -8.70
C VAL A 171 7.09 -3.07 -8.84
N PHE A 172 8.28 -2.62 -9.25
CA PHE A 172 8.58 -1.21 -9.43
C PHE A 172 8.23 -0.69 -10.82
N SER A 173 7.47 0.41 -10.88
CA SER A 173 7.17 1.13 -12.12
C SER A 173 7.96 2.43 -12.17
N TYR A 174 8.94 2.52 -13.08
CA TYR A 174 9.69 3.77 -13.31
C TYR A 174 8.80 4.91 -13.80
N LYS A 175 7.81 4.60 -14.64
CA LYS A 175 6.86 5.60 -15.15
C LYS A 175 6.04 6.24 -14.02
N ALA A 176 5.66 5.45 -13.02
CA ALA A 176 4.92 5.93 -11.85
C ALA A 176 5.85 6.36 -10.69
N ASN A 177 7.15 6.10 -10.81
CA ASN A 177 8.13 6.18 -9.73
C ASN A 177 7.58 5.59 -8.41
N ALA A 178 7.06 4.35 -8.46
CA ALA A 178 6.40 3.71 -7.33
C ALA A 178 6.40 2.18 -7.46
N ALA A 179 6.44 1.50 -6.31
CA ALA A 179 6.09 0.09 -6.20
C ALA A 179 4.58 -0.11 -6.34
N MET A 180 4.18 -1.23 -6.94
CA MET A 180 2.80 -1.53 -7.30
C MET A 180 2.48 -2.99 -7.00
N THR A 181 1.22 -3.25 -6.71
CA THR A 181 0.68 -4.62 -6.73
C THR A 181 0.60 -5.15 -8.15
N HIS A 182 0.54 -6.47 -8.31
CA HIS A 182 0.28 -7.10 -9.61
C HIS A 182 -1.02 -6.58 -10.22
N LEU A 183 -2.08 -6.43 -9.41
CA LEU A 183 -3.35 -5.90 -9.87
C LEU A 183 -3.19 -4.49 -10.45
N SER A 184 -2.58 -3.58 -9.70
CA SER A 184 -2.36 -2.21 -10.19
C SER A 184 -1.45 -2.17 -11.41
N TRP A 185 -0.46 -3.07 -11.53
CA TRP A 185 0.38 -3.18 -12.72
C TRP A 185 -0.43 -3.48 -13.98
N HIS A 186 -1.34 -4.45 -13.92
CA HIS A 186 -2.19 -4.81 -15.07
C HIS A 186 -3.28 -3.77 -15.36
N CYS A 187 -3.69 -3.00 -14.35
CA CYS A 187 -4.70 -1.98 -14.51
C CYS A 187 -4.15 -0.61 -14.91
N LYS A 188 -2.82 -0.44 -15.03
CA LYS A 188 -2.17 0.79 -15.49
C LYS A 188 -2.81 1.34 -16.76
N ARG A 189 -2.88 2.67 -16.86
CA ARG A 189 -3.32 3.35 -18.08
C ARG A 189 -2.33 3.09 -19.22
N LEU A 190 -2.86 2.62 -20.34
CA LEU A 190 -2.14 2.51 -21.61
C LEU A 190 -2.51 3.67 -22.55
N PRO A 191 -1.64 4.06 -23.51
CA PRO A 191 -1.95 5.11 -24.49
C PRO A 191 -3.24 4.86 -25.29
N SER A 192 -3.50 3.59 -25.64
CA SER A 192 -4.74 3.11 -26.24
C SER A 192 -5.14 1.77 -25.61
N ARG A 193 -6.43 1.41 -25.69
CA ARG A 193 -6.91 0.07 -25.29
C ARG A 193 -6.27 -1.08 -26.08
N TYR A 194 -5.76 -0.79 -27.27
CA TYR A 194 -5.15 -1.79 -28.17
C TYR A 194 -3.61 -1.83 -28.06
N HIS A 195 -3.01 -1.00 -27.19
CA HIS A 195 -1.60 -1.15 -26.90
C HIS A 195 -1.36 -2.45 -26.09
N PRO A 196 -0.25 -3.15 -26.32
CA PRO A 196 0.15 -4.23 -25.44
C PRO A 196 0.37 -3.69 -24.02
N SER A 197 0.08 -4.53 -23.03
CA SER A 197 0.41 -4.24 -21.63
C SER A 197 1.92 -4.06 -21.47
N ASP A 198 2.34 -3.19 -20.55
CA ASP A 198 3.74 -3.08 -20.17
C ASP A 198 4.23 -4.46 -19.66
N MET A 199 5.23 -5.02 -20.34
CA MET A 199 5.89 -6.23 -19.88
C MET A 199 6.70 -5.92 -18.62
N GLN A 200 6.65 -6.85 -17.65
CA GLN A 200 7.58 -6.82 -16.53
C GLN A 200 8.92 -7.38 -17.03
N HIS A 201 9.98 -6.64 -16.78
CA HIS A 201 11.35 -7.05 -17.05
C HIS A 201 12.05 -7.20 -15.71
N ASP A 202 12.43 -8.42 -15.34
CA ASP A 202 13.01 -8.72 -14.02
C ASP A 202 14.21 -7.83 -13.69
N ASN A 203 15.06 -7.53 -14.66
CA ASN A 203 16.23 -6.67 -14.49
C ASN A 203 15.89 -5.19 -14.22
N LEU A 204 14.67 -4.74 -14.50
CA LEU A 204 14.23 -3.35 -14.35
C LEU A 204 13.19 -3.21 -13.23
N ASN A 205 12.17 -4.06 -13.22
CA ASN A 205 11.02 -3.90 -12.35
C ASN A 205 11.21 -4.54 -10.97
N ASN A 206 12.29 -5.29 -10.74
CA ASN A 206 12.60 -5.84 -9.43
C ASN A 206 13.17 -4.77 -8.49
N ILE A 207 12.78 -4.89 -7.22
CA ILE A 207 13.36 -4.11 -6.14
C ILE A 207 14.35 -5.03 -5.41
N PRO A 208 15.66 -4.70 -5.37
CA PRO A 208 16.66 -5.56 -4.74
C PRO A 208 16.32 -5.90 -3.28
N GLY A 209 16.35 -7.19 -2.91
CA GLY A 209 15.98 -7.64 -1.57
C GLY A 209 14.48 -7.74 -1.31
N HIS A 210 13.64 -7.54 -2.34
CA HIS A 210 12.19 -7.47 -2.21
C HIS A 210 11.47 -8.07 -3.42
N THR A 211 11.99 -9.16 -4.00
CA THR A 211 11.43 -9.79 -5.21
C THR A 211 10.34 -10.82 -4.91
N SER A 212 10.16 -11.19 -3.64
CA SER A 212 9.09 -12.07 -3.17
C SER A 212 8.58 -11.64 -1.80
N PRO A 213 7.36 -12.03 -1.39
CA PRO A 213 6.84 -11.77 -0.05
C PRO A 213 7.81 -12.16 1.07
N SER A 214 8.39 -13.37 1.00
CA SER A 214 9.32 -13.87 2.02
C SER A 214 10.64 -13.09 2.04
N GLU A 215 11.18 -12.73 0.87
CA GLU A 215 12.40 -11.91 0.79
C GLU A 215 12.14 -10.51 1.34
N HIS A 216 10.99 -9.91 1.02
CA HIS A 216 10.61 -8.60 1.53
C HIS A 216 10.49 -8.60 3.06
N ILE A 217 9.78 -9.57 3.64
CA ILE A 217 9.67 -9.71 5.10
C ILE A 217 11.06 -9.89 5.71
N ARG A 218 11.89 -10.80 5.18
CA ARG A 218 13.26 -11.01 5.68
C ARG A 218 14.08 -9.73 5.64
N SER A 219 14.03 -9.00 4.53
CA SER A 219 14.77 -7.75 4.34
C SER A 219 14.34 -6.68 5.33
N VAL A 220 13.03 -6.50 5.57
CA VAL A 220 12.54 -5.56 6.59
C VAL A 220 12.99 -5.96 8.00
N PHE A 221 12.93 -7.26 8.32
CA PHE A 221 13.40 -7.73 9.62
C PHE A 221 14.91 -7.49 9.80
N GLN A 222 15.72 -7.76 8.79
CA GLN A 222 17.17 -7.57 8.86
C GLN A 222 17.58 -6.09 8.92
N ARG A 223 16.98 -5.25 8.08
CA ARG A 223 17.40 -3.86 7.89
C ARG A 223 16.77 -2.86 8.85
N VAL A 224 15.57 -3.17 9.34
CA VAL A 224 14.77 -2.27 10.19
C VAL A 224 14.54 -2.88 11.57
N ILE A 225 13.91 -4.05 11.66
CA ILE A 225 13.48 -4.59 12.97
C ILE A 225 14.65 -5.02 13.85
N ASN A 226 15.66 -5.67 13.27
CA ASN A 226 16.84 -6.16 13.99
C ASN A 226 17.99 -5.14 13.96
N ASN A 227 17.75 -3.93 13.47
CA ASN A 227 18.75 -2.88 13.37
C ASN A 227 18.61 -1.92 14.58
N PRO A 228 19.63 -1.84 15.47
CA PRO A 228 19.60 -0.95 16.63
C PRO A 228 19.45 0.54 16.32
N ASP A 229 19.76 0.97 15.09
CA ASP A 229 19.55 2.35 14.64
C ASP A 229 18.06 2.70 14.50
N TYR A 230 17.19 1.68 14.38
CA TYR A 230 15.75 1.81 14.19
C TYR A 230 14.94 1.30 15.38
N VAL A 231 15.25 0.11 15.88
CA VAL A 231 14.49 -0.55 16.94
C VAL A 231 15.41 -0.91 18.08
N ASN A 232 15.00 -0.58 19.31
CA ASN A 232 15.75 -0.96 20.50
C ASN A 232 15.90 -2.48 20.56
N LYS A 233 17.13 -2.97 20.76
CA LYS A 233 17.43 -4.40 20.89
C LYS A 233 16.64 -5.11 22.01
N ASP A 234 16.24 -4.36 23.04
CA ASP A 234 15.50 -4.86 24.20
C ASP A 234 13.98 -4.62 24.06
N ALA A 235 13.53 -4.09 22.91
CA ALA A 235 12.10 -3.90 22.65
C ALA A 235 11.37 -5.23 22.51
N GLN A 236 10.19 -5.31 23.11
CA GLN A 236 9.29 -6.43 22.89
C GLN A 236 8.59 -6.29 21.53
N LEU A 237 8.73 -7.32 20.68
CA LEU A 237 8.13 -7.36 19.36
C LEU A 237 6.78 -8.10 19.38
N TYR A 238 5.78 -7.49 18.76
CA TYR A 238 4.48 -8.10 18.52
C TYR A 238 4.23 -8.16 17.01
N VAL A 239 4.15 -9.35 16.43
CA VAL A 239 3.96 -9.51 14.98
C VAL A 239 2.50 -9.86 14.68
N VAL A 240 1.87 -9.06 13.82
CA VAL A 240 0.49 -9.25 13.35
C VAL A 240 0.51 -9.47 11.85
N GLY A 241 0.27 -10.72 11.42
CA GLY A 241 0.11 -11.06 10.01
C GLY A 241 -1.36 -10.98 9.58
N LEU A 242 -1.63 -10.30 8.47
CA LEU A 242 -2.97 -10.21 7.89
C LEU A 242 -3.13 -11.25 6.77
N ASN A 243 -3.98 -12.24 7.00
CA ASN A 243 -4.29 -13.29 6.02
C ASN A 243 -2.98 -13.97 5.56
N ASP A 244 -2.70 -14.09 4.26
CA ASP A 244 -1.46 -14.69 3.75
C ASP A 244 -0.16 -14.00 4.22
N GLY A 245 -0.23 -12.77 4.74
CA GLY A 245 0.90 -12.12 5.40
C GLY A 245 1.39 -12.89 6.63
N ALA A 246 0.49 -13.59 7.33
CA ALA A 246 0.84 -14.47 8.44
C ALA A 246 1.60 -15.72 7.94
N ASP A 247 1.10 -16.38 6.90
CA ASP A 247 1.73 -17.57 6.32
C ASP A 247 3.14 -17.26 5.81
N ASN A 248 3.30 -16.14 5.11
CA ASN A 248 4.59 -15.67 4.63
C ASN A 248 5.57 -15.37 5.78
N PHE A 249 5.08 -14.81 6.88
CA PHE A 249 5.90 -14.59 8.08
C PHE A 249 6.33 -15.90 8.73
N LEU A 250 5.42 -16.84 8.94
CA LEU A 250 5.72 -18.15 9.54
C LEU A 250 6.74 -18.93 8.71
N GLY A 251 6.65 -18.85 7.38
CA GLY A 251 7.63 -19.46 6.46
C GLY A 251 9.03 -18.83 6.54
N VAL A 252 9.14 -17.56 6.95
CA VAL A 252 10.42 -16.91 7.23
C VAL A 252 10.90 -17.25 8.63
N ALA A 253 10.04 -17.14 9.65
CA ALA A 253 10.38 -17.32 11.05
C ALA A 253 10.80 -18.76 11.39
N SER A 254 10.12 -19.77 10.83
CA SER A 254 10.44 -21.19 11.04
C SER A 254 11.90 -21.54 10.72
N LYS A 255 12.51 -20.85 9.76
CA LYS A 255 13.92 -21.07 9.38
C LYS A 255 14.95 -20.56 10.39
N TYR A 256 14.50 -19.87 11.45
CA TYR A 256 15.34 -19.30 12.52
C TYR A 256 14.99 -19.87 13.89
N CYS A 257 14.05 -20.82 13.97
CA CYS A 257 13.67 -21.52 15.19
C CYS A 257 14.19 -22.96 15.26
N GLU A 258 15.08 -23.34 14.34
CA GLU A 258 15.92 -24.55 14.39
C GLU A 258 17.29 -24.22 14.99
#